data_AF-A0A9E0LBQ5-F1
#
_entry.id   AF-A0A9E0LBQ5-F1
#
_cell.length_a   1.000
_cell.length_b   1.000
_cell.length_c   1.000
_cell.angle_alpha   90.00
_cell.angle_beta   90.00
_cell.angle_gamma   90.00
#
_symmetry.space_group_name_H-M   'P 1'
#
loop_
_entity.id
_entity.type
_entity.pdbx_description
1 polymer ?
#
loop_
_entity_poly.entity_id
_entity_poly.type
_entity_poly.pdbx_seq_one_letter_code
_entity_poly.pdbx_strand_id
1 'polypeptide(L)' 'MEVSRTRALRGPNLWSRNTAIEAIVRCTADECAVSQMAGFEARLRALFPAIGALLPEGSESDITLAHV' A
#
# COMPACT_ATOMS: atom_id res chain seq x y z
N MET A 1 8.42 -4.89 -7.41
CA MET A 1 8.54 -3.82 -6.42
C MET A 1 9.84 -4.05 -5.70
N GLU A 2 10.62 -3.00 -5.45
CA GLU A 2 11.91 -3.10 -4.78
C GLU A 2 11.92 -2.16 -3.56
N VAL A 3 12.16 -2.71 -2.37
CA VAL A 3 12.30 -1.92 -1.15
C VAL A 3 13.74 -1.48 -1.01
N SER A 4 14.01 -0.18 -1.17
CA SER A 4 15.37 0.37 -1.14
C SER A 4 15.79 0.85 0.25
N ARG A 5 14.82 1.12 1.13
CA ARG A 5 15.09 1.58 2.50
C ARG A 5 13.96 1.19 3.43
N THR A 6 14.30 0.79 4.65
CA THR A 6 13.38 0.66 5.79
C THR A 6 13.97 1.35 7.01
N ARG A 7 13.16 2.12 7.76
CA ARG A 7 13.57 2.71 9.05
C ARG A 7 12.41 2.74 10.04
N ALA A 8 12.73 2.58 11.33
CA ALA A 8 11.77 2.86 12.39
C ALA A 8 11.58 4.38 12.56
N LEU A 9 10.33 4.82 12.73
CA LEU A 9 10.01 6.19 13.07
C LEU A 9 9.94 6.33 14.60
N ARG A 10 10.67 7.31 15.16
CA ARG A 10 10.65 7.61 16.60
C ARG A 10 9.80 8.84 16.87
N GLY A 11 9.05 8.82 17.98
CA GLY A 11 8.19 9.92 18.40
C GLY A 11 6.84 9.94 17.68
N PRO A 12 5.97 10.92 17.99
CA PRO A 12 4.73 11.14 17.27
C PRO A 12 5.03 11.36 15.78
N ASN A 13 4.41 10.61 14.88
CA ASN A 13 4.57 10.80 13.45
C ASN A 13 3.49 11.77 12.91
N LEU A 14 3.75 12.38 11.75
CA LEU A 14 2.88 13.41 11.16
C LEU A 14 1.47 12.89 10.81
N TRP A 15 1.28 11.57 10.75
CA TRP A 15 0.04 10.93 10.29
C TRP A 15 -0.75 10.25 11.41
N SER A 16 -0.08 9.80 12.47
CA SER A 16 -0.69 9.01 13.54
C SER A 16 0.09 9.10 14.86
N ARG A 17 -0.54 8.66 15.95
CA ARG A 17 0.10 8.50 17.27
C ARG A 17 0.65 7.09 17.51
N ASN A 18 0.68 6.25 16.47
CA ASN A 18 1.07 4.86 16.58
C ASN A 18 2.56 4.68 16.27
N THR A 19 3.16 3.60 16.78
CA THR A 19 4.48 3.16 16.32
C THR A 19 4.41 2.85 14.83
N ALA A 20 5.34 3.40 14.05
CA ALA A 20 5.34 3.27 12.60
C ALA A 20 6.76 3.02 12.07
N ILE A 21 6.82 2.46 10.86
CA ILE A 21 8.03 2.32 10.06
C ILE A 21 7.85 3.11 8.76
N GLU A 22 8.94 3.63 8.22
CA GLU A 22 8.99 4.18 6.87
C GLU A 22 9.71 3.18 5.97
N ALA A 23 9.14 2.94 4.79
CA ALA A 23 9.78 2.19 3.71
C ALA A 23 9.77 3.02 2.42
N ILE A 24 10.88 3.01 1.67
CA ILE A 24 10.94 3.55 0.32
C ILE A 24 10.84 2.39 -0.65
N VAL A 25 9.82 2.41 -1.51
CA VAL A 25 9.54 1.37 -2.49
C VAL A 25 9.65 1.97 -3.89
N ARG A 26 10.42 1.32 -4.75
CA ARG A 26 10.45 1.60 -6.18
C ARG A 26 9.52 0.63 -6.89
N CYS A 27 8.60 1.18 -7.69
CA CYS A 27 7.72 0.43 -8.57
C CYS A 27 8.15 0.61 -10.02
N THR A 28 8.05 -0.45 -10.82
CA THR A 28 8.04 -0.33 -12.29
C THR A 28 6.73 0.30 -12.76
N ALA A 29 6.62 0.64 -14.05
CA ALA A 29 5.39 1.20 -14.61
C ALA A 29 4.17 0.28 -14.38
N ASP A 30 4.34 -1.03 -14.60
CA ASP A 30 3.29 -2.03 -14.41
C ASP A 30 2.90 -2.23 -12.93
N GLU A 31 3.77 -1.81 -12.00
CA GLU A 31 3.55 -1.91 -10.55
C GLU A 31 2.93 -0.63 -9.96
N CYS A 32 2.74 0.41 -10.77
CA CYS A 32 2.07 1.63 -10.36
C CYS A 32 0.54 1.51 -10.38
N ALA A 33 -0.02 0.50 -11.05
CA ALA A 33 -1.45 0.26 -11.12
C ALA A 33 -1.78 -1.12 -10.53
N VAL A 34 -2.51 -1.14 -9.41
CA VAL A 34 -2.86 -2.40 -8.71
C VAL A 34 -3.70 -3.33 -9.59
N SER A 35 -4.54 -2.79 -10.48
CA SER A 35 -5.34 -3.53 -11.46
C SER A 35 -4.51 -4.37 -12.43
N GLN A 36 -3.27 -3.95 -12.70
CA GLN A 36 -2.33 -4.66 -13.59
C GLN A 36 -1.59 -5.80 -12.86
N MET A 37 -1.69 -5.87 -11.53
CA MET A 37 -1.03 -6.87 -10.70
C MET A 37 -1.94 -8.06 -10.41
N ALA A 38 -1.90 -9.08 -11.27
CA ALA A 38 -2.72 -10.26 -11.13
C ALA A 38 -2.67 -10.89 -9.72
N GLY A 39 -3.86 -11.10 -9.12
CA GLY A 39 -4.04 -11.71 -7.82
C GLY A 39 -3.57 -10.87 -6.62
N PHE A 40 -3.24 -9.59 -6.81
CA PHE A 40 -2.76 -8.73 -5.73
C PHE A 40 -3.78 -8.60 -4.59
N GLU A 41 -5.02 -8.21 -4.89
CA GLU A 41 -6.05 -8.02 -3.86
C GLU A 41 -6.36 -9.31 -3.09
N ALA A 42 -6.41 -10.44 -3.79
CA ALA A 42 -6.64 -11.74 -3.16
C ALA A 42 -5.54 -12.08 -2.14
N ARG A 43 -4.26 -11.87 -2.50
CA ARG A 43 -3.13 -12.07 -1.57
C ARG A 43 -3.18 -11.08 -0.42
N LEU A 44 -3.52 -9.81 -0.68
CA LEU A 44 -3.62 -8.78 0.34
C LEU A 44 -4.70 -9.12 1.37
N ARG A 45 -5.91 -9.49 0.93
CA ARG A 45 -7.01 -9.88 1.84
C ARG A 45 -6.69 -11.14 2.63
N ALA A 46 -5.93 -12.08 2.05
CA ALA A 46 -5.47 -13.27 2.79
C ALA A 46 -4.50 -12.91 3.92
N LEU A 47 -3.63 -11.91 3.73
CA LEU A 47 -2.70 -11.42 4.75
C LEU A 47 -3.37 -10.49 5.77
N PHE A 48 -4.33 -9.68 5.33
CA PHE A 48 -5.03 -8.69 6.15
C PHE A 48 -6.55 -8.87 6.04
N PRO A 49 -7.15 -9.88 6.71
CA PRO A 49 -8.58 -10.16 6.57
C PRO A 49 -9.51 -9.02 7.00
N ALA A 50 -9.03 -8.12 7.87
CA ALA A 50 -9.77 -6.98 8.36
C ALA A 50 -9.61 -5.71 7.49
N ILE A 51 -8.91 -5.80 6.34
CA ILE A 51 -8.73 -4.66 5.46
C ILE A 51 -10.07 -4.23 4.84
N GLY A 52 -10.34 -2.92 4.85
CA GLY A 52 -11.55 -2.35 4.31
C GLY A 52 -11.65 -2.44 2.78
N ALA A 53 -12.62 -1.75 2.21
CA ALA A 53 -12.68 -1.57 0.76
C ALA A 53 -11.46 -0.75 0.29
N LEU A 54 -10.74 -1.25 -0.71
CA LEU A 54 -9.63 -0.53 -1.32
C LEU A 54 -10.13 0.52 -2.31
N LEU A 55 -11.18 0.20 -3.08
CA LEU A 55 -11.87 1.14 -3.96
C LEU A 55 -12.98 1.90 -3.23
N PRO A 56 -13.04 3.24 -3.35
CA PRO A 56 -14.29 3.97 -3.19
C PRO A 56 -15.35 3.40 -4.14
N GLU A 57 -16.56 3.15 -3.64
CA GLU A 57 -17.67 2.72 -4.50
C GLU A 57 -17.90 3.78 -5.60
N GLY A 58 -17.72 3.41 -6.86
CA GLY A 58 -17.96 4.26 -8.04
C GLY A 58 -16.73 4.96 -8.64
N SER A 59 -15.51 4.74 -8.15
CA SER A 59 -14.30 5.29 -8.80
C SER A 59 -13.72 4.33 -9.83
N GLU A 60 -13.67 4.74 -11.11
CA GLU A 60 -12.99 4.01 -12.20
C GLU A 60 -11.46 4.25 -12.24
N SER A 61 -10.93 5.08 -11.34
CA SER A 61 -9.50 5.41 -11.32
C SER A 61 -8.67 4.27 -10.75
N ASP A 62 -7.62 3.88 -11.47
CA ASP A 62 -6.62 2.93 -10.98
C ASP A 62 -6.03 3.40 -9.65
N ILE A 63 -6.11 2.54 -8.64
CA ILE A 63 -5.49 2.79 -7.34
C ILE A 63 -4.01 2.49 -7.46
N THR A 64 -3.19 3.47 -7.08
CA THR A 64 -1.75 3.27 -6.98
C THR A 64 -1.43 2.55 -5.68
N LEU A 65 -0.30 1.82 -5.67
CA LEU A 65 0.16 1.10 -4.48
C LEU A 65 0.26 1.98 -3.22
N ALA A 66 0.47 3.28 -3.38
CA ALA A 66 0.59 4.23 -2.27
C ALA A 66 -0.71 4.45 -1.47
N HIS A 67 -1.86 3.97 -1.97
CA HIS A 67 -3.17 4.10 -1.32
C HIS A 67 -3.62 2.82 -0.59
N VAL A 68 -2.82 1.76 -0.64
CA VAL A 68 -3.09 0.43 -0.04
C VAL A 68 -2.33 0.25 1.28
#